data_AF-I1NJU0-F1
#
_entry.id   AF-I1NJU0-F1
#
_cell.length_a   1.000
_cell.length_b   1.000
_cell.length_c   1.000
_cell.angle_alpha   90.00
_cell.angle_beta   90.00
_cell.angle_gamma   90.00
#
_symmetry.space_group_name_H-M   'P 1'
#
loop_
_entity.id
_entity.type
_entity.pdbx_description
1 polymer ?
#
loop_
_entity_poly.entity_id
_entity_poly.type
_entity_poly.pdbx_seq_one_letter_code
_entity_poly.pdbx_strand_id
1 'polypeptide(L)'
;REVTFDNATTAWLNYTCTVPDSDLCSGPRTITPEIYSQLVLAANVSYALYHYAPLMLNLQDCKFVRNTFSSIASQYCPPIWRDLSLVSAGLALIASGLTLGLLLMLFADRPQREEVSELPSGSRITPVDCSP
;
A
#
# COMPACT_ATOMS: atom_id res chain seq x y z
N ARG A 1 -22.58 -7.97 -43.49
CA ARG A 1 -21.48 -6.97 -43.48
C ARG A 1 -21.04 -6.84 -42.04
N GLU A 2 -19.77 -7.06 -41.75
CA GLU A 2 -19.24 -6.93 -40.39
C GLU A 2 -19.37 -5.48 -39.93
N VAL A 3 -19.81 -5.26 -38.69
CA VAL A 3 -19.99 -3.94 -38.08
C VAL A 3 -19.26 -3.91 -36.74
N THR A 4 -18.58 -2.82 -36.45
CA THR A 4 -17.90 -2.64 -35.16
C THR A 4 -18.92 -2.55 -34.03
N PHE A 5 -18.52 -2.94 -32.82
CA PHE A 5 -19.41 -2.90 -31.64
C PHE A 5 -20.01 -1.51 -31.40
N ASP A 6 -19.26 -0.43 -31.70
CA ASP A 6 -19.73 0.96 -31.56
C ASP A 6 -20.89 1.31 -32.51
N ASN A 7 -20.89 0.72 -33.70
CA ASN A 7 -21.86 1.04 -34.76
C ASN A 7 -22.95 -0.02 -34.90
N ALA A 8 -22.84 -1.16 -34.21
CA ALA A 8 -23.73 -2.30 -34.34
C ALA A 8 -25.18 -1.95 -33.95
N THR A 9 -25.38 -1.22 -32.86
CA THR A 9 -26.70 -0.83 -32.36
C THR A 9 -27.46 0.08 -33.34
N THR A 10 -26.74 1.02 -33.95
CA THR A 10 -27.24 1.92 -35.01
C THR A 10 -27.52 1.18 -36.31
N ALA A 11 -26.66 0.22 -36.67
CA ALA A 11 -26.85 -0.59 -37.87
C ALA A 11 -28.11 -1.47 -37.76
N TRP A 12 -28.37 -2.10 -36.61
CA TRP A 12 -29.51 -3.00 -36.41
C TRP A 12 -30.86 -2.29 -36.27
N LEU A 13 -30.87 -1.02 -35.86
CA LEU A 13 -32.09 -0.19 -35.82
C LEU A 13 -32.81 -0.16 -37.17
N ASN A 14 -32.06 -0.10 -38.27
CA ASN A 14 -32.63 -0.09 -39.63
C ASN A 14 -33.38 -1.38 -40.00
N TYR A 15 -33.08 -2.48 -39.31
CA TYR A 15 -33.66 -3.81 -39.50
C TYR A 15 -34.65 -4.19 -38.39
N THR A 16 -34.90 -3.27 -37.45
CA THR A 16 -35.81 -3.49 -36.32
C THR A 16 -37.24 -3.11 -36.71
N CYS A 17 -38.19 -3.95 -36.36
CA CYS A 17 -39.61 -3.65 -36.50
C CYS A 17 -40.07 -2.66 -35.44
N THR A 18 -41.05 -1.82 -35.79
CA THR A 18 -41.70 -0.89 -34.85
C THR A 18 -42.86 -1.52 -34.08
N VAL A 19 -43.25 -2.75 -34.41
CA VAL A 19 -44.43 -3.44 -33.85
C VAL A 19 -43.96 -4.61 -32.99
N PRO A 20 -44.56 -4.86 -31.82
CA PRO A 20 -44.18 -5.98 -30.95
C PRO A 20 -44.60 -7.35 -31.49
N ASP A 21 -45.64 -7.41 -32.33
CA ASP A 21 -46.18 -8.68 -32.85
C ASP A 21 -45.27 -9.28 -33.94
N SER A 22 -44.75 -10.47 -33.67
CA SER A 22 -43.86 -11.23 -34.57
C SER A 22 -44.46 -11.49 -35.95
N ASP A 23 -45.79 -11.62 -36.01
CA ASP A 23 -46.51 -12.03 -37.21
C ASP A 23 -46.64 -10.89 -38.24
N LEU A 24 -46.41 -9.64 -37.81
CA LEU A 24 -46.34 -8.46 -38.67
C LEU A 24 -44.90 -8.13 -39.14
N CYS A 25 -43.88 -8.73 -38.52
CA CYS A 25 -42.48 -8.55 -38.89
C CYS A 25 -42.11 -9.44 -40.08
N SER A 26 -42.39 -8.98 -41.30
CA SER A 26 -42.04 -9.70 -42.52
C SER A 26 -41.21 -8.85 -43.49
N GLY A 27 -40.23 -9.46 -44.18
CA GLY A 27 -39.32 -8.77 -45.11
C GLY A 27 -38.04 -8.23 -44.45
N PRO A 28 -37.50 -7.07 -44.90
CA PRO A 28 -36.17 -6.59 -44.48
C PRO A 28 -36.08 -6.10 -43.03
N ARG A 29 -37.20 -5.96 -42.32
CA ARG A 29 -37.23 -5.70 -40.87
C ARG A 29 -37.66 -6.98 -40.16
N THR A 30 -36.69 -7.76 -39.74
CA THR A 30 -36.90 -9.09 -39.14
C THR A 30 -36.59 -9.10 -37.64
N ILE A 31 -35.94 -8.05 -37.13
CA ILE A 31 -35.54 -7.98 -35.74
C ILE A 31 -36.72 -7.43 -34.92
N THR A 32 -37.29 -8.25 -34.04
CA THR A 32 -38.29 -7.79 -33.08
C THR A 32 -37.63 -6.97 -31.96
N PRO A 33 -38.38 -6.10 -31.25
CA PRO A 33 -37.84 -5.33 -30.14
C PRO A 33 -37.16 -6.17 -29.06
N GLU A 34 -37.68 -7.38 -28.79
CA GLU A 34 -37.11 -8.34 -27.84
C GLU A 34 -35.73 -8.85 -28.29
N ILE A 35 -35.60 -9.24 -29.56
CA ILE A 35 -34.32 -9.71 -30.12
C ILE A 35 -33.31 -8.55 -30.17
N TYR A 36 -33.77 -7.34 -30.51
CA TYR A 36 -32.94 -6.14 -30.54
C TYR A 36 -32.31 -5.87 -29.16
N SER A 37 -33.09 -5.96 -28.08
CA SER A 37 -32.57 -5.72 -26.72
C SER A 37 -31.49 -6.72 -26.33
N GLN A 38 -31.67 -8.00 -26.69
CA GLN A 38 -30.67 -9.06 -26.46
C GLN A 38 -29.39 -8.82 -27.28
N LEU A 39 -29.53 -8.39 -28.53
CA LEU A 39 -28.39 -8.05 -29.39
C LEU A 39 -27.60 -6.86 -28.84
N VAL A 40 -28.29 -5.81 -28.38
CA VAL A 40 -27.66 -4.64 -27.74
C VAL A 40 -26.89 -5.06 -26.49
N LEU A 41 -27.49 -5.91 -25.65
CA LEU A 41 -26.84 -6.42 -24.45
C LEU A 41 -25.59 -7.23 -24.79
N ALA A 42 -25.69 -8.15 -25.75
CA ALA A 42 -24.55 -8.94 -26.22
C ALA A 42 -23.44 -8.06 -26.81
N ALA A 43 -23.78 -7.03 -27.59
CA ALA A 43 -22.82 -6.08 -28.16
C ALA A 43 -22.12 -5.26 -27.07
N ASN A 44 -22.85 -4.81 -26.05
CA ASN A 44 -22.29 -4.04 -24.94
C ASN A 44 -21.33 -4.90 -24.08
N VAL A 45 -21.71 -6.15 -23.78
CA VAL A 45 -20.83 -7.10 -23.09
C VAL A 45 -19.59 -7.39 -23.93
N SER A 46 -19.76 -7.61 -25.23
CA SER A 46 -18.64 -7.86 -26.15
C SER A 46 -17.72 -6.66 -26.27
N TYR A 47 -18.26 -5.44 -26.29
CA TYR A 47 -17.51 -4.19 -26.27
C TYR A 47 -16.64 -4.07 -25.02
N ALA A 48 -17.26 -4.29 -23.85
CA ALA A 48 -16.55 -4.27 -22.58
C ALA A 48 -15.45 -5.34 -22.55
N LEU A 49 -15.75 -6.56 -22.99
CA LEU A 49 -14.76 -7.62 -23.04
C LEU A 49 -13.61 -7.28 -24.01
N TYR A 50 -13.91 -6.73 -25.19
CA TYR A 50 -12.90 -6.33 -26.16
C TYR A 50 -11.94 -5.26 -25.60
N HIS A 51 -12.46 -4.29 -24.84
CA HIS A 51 -11.63 -3.22 -24.25
C HIS A 51 -10.92 -3.65 -22.96
N TYR A 52 -11.56 -4.44 -22.09
CA TYR A 52 -11.05 -4.73 -20.74
C TYR A 52 -10.36 -6.10 -20.62
N ALA A 53 -10.64 -7.06 -21.51
CA ALA A 53 -9.99 -8.37 -21.47
C ALA A 53 -8.46 -8.31 -21.60
N PRO A 54 -7.86 -7.45 -22.45
CA PRO A 54 -6.40 -7.34 -22.54
C PRO A 54 -5.75 -6.99 -21.21
N LEU A 55 -6.36 -6.09 -20.43
CA LEU A 55 -5.88 -5.75 -19.09
C LEU A 55 -5.97 -6.95 -18.14
N MET A 56 -7.11 -7.65 -18.13
CA MET A 56 -7.32 -8.84 -17.30
C MET A 56 -6.31 -9.96 -17.61
N LEU A 57 -6.03 -10.18 -18.90
CA LEU A 57 -5.02 -11.14 -19.35
C LEU A 57 -3.60 -10.72 -18.94
N ASN A 58 -3.29 -9.43 -19.08
CA ASN A 58 -2.00 -8.88 -18.67
C ASN A 58 -1.80 -8.95 -17.14
N LEU A 59 -2.86 -8.83 -16.34
CA LEU A 59 -2.79 -9.03 -14.88
C LEU A 59 -2.51 -10.49 -14.49
N GLN A 60 -2.86 -11.46 -15.33
CA GLN A 60 -2.50 -12.86 -15.10
C GLN A 60 -1.00 -13.11 -15.39
N ASP A 61 -0.38 -12.28 -16.24
CA ASP A 61 1.05 -12.35 -16.49
C ASP A 61 1.85 -11.71 -15.35
N CYS A 62 2.48 -12.57 -14.56
CA CYS A 62 3.35 -12.19 -13.45
C CYS A 62 4.48 -11.22 -13.87
N LYS A 63 5.00 -11.33 -15.10
CA LYS A 63 6.01 -10.38 -15.61
C LYS A 63 5.40 -9.00 -15.87
N PHE A 64 4.21 -8.93 -16.46
CA PHE A 64 3.53 -7.66 -16.70
C PHE A 64 3.21 -6.94 -15.38
N VAL A 65 2.64 -7.66 -14.42
CA VAL A 65 2.36 -7.12 -13.08
C VAL A 65 3.65 -6.63 -12.42
N ARG A 66 4.69 -7.47 -12.36
CA ARG A 66 5.97 -7.12 -11.76
C ARG A 66 6.60 -5.88 -12.41
N ASN A 67 6.59 -5.81 -13.74
CA ASN A 67 7.19 -4.67 -14.46
C ASN A 67 6.39 -3.38 -14.21
N THR A 68 5.06 -3.46 -14.20
CA THR A 68 4.17 -2.32 -13.96
C THR A 68 4.33 -1.80 -12.53
N PHE A 69 4.23 -2.69 -11.54
CA PHE A 69 4.43 -2.33 -10.14
C PHE A 69 5.86 -1.85 -9.85
N SER A 70 6.88 -2.42 -10.49
CA SER A 70 8.27 -1.95 -10.35
C SER A 70 8.43 -0.53 -10.91
N SER A 71 7.84 -0.24 -12.07
CA SER A 71 7.85 1.11 -12.65
C SER A 71 7.14 2.12 -11.74
N ILE A 72 5.96 1.79 -11.23
CA ILE A 72 5.20 2.63 -10.30
C ILE A 72 5.97 2.80 -8.99
N ALA A 73 6.51 1.72 -8.42
CA ALA A 73 7.30 1.77 -7.21
C ALA A 73 8.52 2.67 -7.38
N SER A 74 9.22 2.61 -8.52
CA SER A 74 10.36 3.50 -8.77
C SER A 74 9.99 4.98 -8.89
N GLN A 75 8.77 5.30 -9.34
CA GLN A 75 8.31 6.67 -9.52
C GLN A 75 7.70 7.28 -8.24
N TYR A 76 6.96 6.48 -7.48
CA TYR A 76 6.15 6.97 -6.35
C TYR A 76 6.68 6.55 -4.98
N CYS A 77 7.49 5.50 -4.90
CA CYS A 77 8.14 5.08 -3.67
C CYS A 77 9.65 5.36 -3.78
N PRO A 78 10.16 6.49 -3.24
CA PRO A 78 11.60 6.66 -3.14
C PRO A 78 12.18 5.46 -2.36
N PRO A 79 13.39 4.98 -2.73
CA PRO A 79 14.02 3.86 -2.04
C PRO A 79 14.09 4.16 -0.54
N ILE A 80 13.31 3.40 0.24
CA ILE A 80 13.22 3.40 1.72
C ILE A 80 14.59 3.40 2.41
N TRP A 81 15.62 2.97 1.68
CA TRP A 81 17.03 3.02 2.04
C TRP A 81 17.49 4.37 2.60
N ARG A 82 17.02 5.51 2.06
CA ARG A 82 17.47 6.83 2.55
C ARG A 82 16.94 7.14 3.95
N ASP A 83 15.67 6.88 4.21
CA ASP A 83 15.07 7.15 5.53
C ASP A 83 15.58 6.15 6.57
N LEU A 84 15.76 4.89 6.17
CA LEU A 84 16.27 3.85 7.07
C LEU A 84 17.73 4.09 7.46
N SER A 85 18.54 4.68 6.58
CA SER A 85 19.94 5.05 6.88
C SER A 85 20.04 6.18 7.91
N LEU A 86 19.13 7.15 7.89
CA LEU A 86 19.13 8.25 8.85
C LEU A 86 18.69 7.75 10.24
N VAL A 87 17.65 6.91 10.26
CA VAL A 87 17.15 6.31 11.51
C VAL A 87 18.19 5.37 12.11
N SER A 88 18.87 4.55 11.30
CA SER A 88 19.91 3.64 11.79
C SER A 88 21.13 4.38 12.32
N ALA A 89 21.56 5.46 11.66
CA ALA A 89 22.63 6.32 12.15
C ALA A 89 22.26 7.00 13.48
N GLY A 90 21.03 7.52 13.60
CA GLY A 90 20.52 8.08 14.85
C GLY A 90 20.51 7.04 15.98
N LEU A 91 20.03 5.83 15.71
CA LEU A 91 20.02 4.73 16.68
C LEU A 91 21.44 4.37 17.16
N ALA A 92 22.40 4.31 16.22
CA ALA A 92 23.80 4.01 16.53
C ALA A 92 24.44 5.09 17.41
N LEU A 93 24.18 6.37 17.14
CA LEU A 93 24.66 7.47 17.97
C LEU A 93 24.11 7.38 19.40
N ILE A 94 22.81 7.16 19.57
CA ILE A 94 22.18 7.03 20.89
C ILE A 94 22.77 5.83 21.65
N ALA A 95 22.90 4.67 21.00
CA ALA A 95 23.48 3.47 21.62
C ALA A 95 24.94 3.68 22.03
N SER A 96 25.74 4.32 21.19
CA SER A 96 27.14 4.65 21.49
C SER A 96 27.27 5.64 22.65
N GLY A 97 26.41 6.67 22.71
CA GLY A 97 26.40 7.66 23.79
C GLY A 97 26.01 7.03 25.13
N LEU A 98 25.01 6.15 25.12
CA LEU A 98 24.56 5.45 26.32
C LEU A 98 25.65 4.50 26.86
N THR A 99 26.26 3.71 25.98
CA THR A 99 27.34 2.78 26.37
C THR A 99 28.58 3.52 26.87
N LEU A 100 29.00 4.59 26.20
CA LEU A 100 30.14 5.41 26.64
C LEU A 100 29.85 6.11 27.96
N GLY A 101 28.64 6.64 28.14
CA GLY A 101 28.21 7.27 29.39
C GLY A 101 28.25 6.29 30.56
N LEU A 102 27.75 5.07 30.38
CA LEU A 102 27.82 4.01 31.41
C LEU A 102 29.27 3.63 31.75
N LEU A 103 30.15 3.55 30.74
CA LEU A 103 31.59 3.31 30.94
C LEU A 103 32.22 4.43 31.76
N LEU A 104 31.99 5.70 31.39
CA LEU A 104 32.54 6.85 32.11
C LEU A 104 32.04 6.91 33.56
N MET A 105 30.77 6.60 33.80
CA MET A 105 30.24 6.46 35.15
C MET A 105 30.96 5.36 35.93
N LEU A 106 31.19 4.18 35.37
CA LEU A 106 31.94 3.11 36.06
C LEU A 106 33.39 3.52 36.41
N PHE A 107 34.04 4.33 35.57
CA PHE A 107 35.39 4.82 35.84
C PHE A 107 35.42 6.01 36.81
N ALA A 108 34.45 6.92 36.74
CA ALA A 108 34.37 8.08 37.62
C ALA A 108 33.84 7.73 39.02
N ASP A 109 32.90 6.79 39.09
CA ASP A 109 32.33 6.24 40.32
C ASP A 109 33.18 5.07 40.85
N ARG A 110 34.34 4.76 40.25
CA ARG A 110 35.33 3.91 40.91
C ARG A 110 35.84 4.70 42.13
N PRO A 111 35.45 4.34 43.36
CA PRO A 111 36.07 4.96 44.51
C PRO A 111 37.53 4.52 44.47
N GLN A 112 38.45 5.47 44.53
CA GLN A 112 39.86 5.20 44.77
C GLN A 112 39.96 4.59 46.17
N ARG A 113 39.73 3.28 46.27
CA ARG A 113 40.01 2.49 47.48
C ARG A 113 41.51 2.24 47.50
N GLU A 114 42.26 3.31 47.71
CA GLU A 114 43.57 3.20 48.32
C GLU A 114 43.34 2.82 49.79
N GLU A 115 43.79 1.64 50.16
CA GLU A 115 43.86 1.26 51.56
C GLU A 115 45.03 2.00 52.21
N VAL A 116 44.74 3.01 53.02
CA VAL A 116 45.61 3.45 54.12
C VAL A 116 44.72 3.73 55.33
N SER A 117 45.05 3.06 56.44
CA SER A 117 44.53 3.30 57.79
C SER A 117 44.47 4.79 58.11
N GLU A 118 43.33 5.26 58.63
CA GLU A 118 43.11 5.57 60.06
C GLU A 118 41.69 6.15 60.23
N LEU A 119 40.90 5.52 61.11
CA LEU A 119 39.76 6.17 61.77
C LEU A 119 40.33 7.22 62.76
N PRO A 120 39.62 8.29 63.20
CA PRO A 120 38.20 8.61 63.01
C PRO A 120 37.92 10.10 62.67
N SER A 121 36.75 10.40 62.11
CA SER A 121 36.18 11.75 62.27
C SER A 121 34.67 11.67 62.45
N GLY A 122 34.26 12.02 63.67
CA GLY A 122 32.97 11.73 64.25
C GLY A 122 31.83 12.57 63.72
N SER A 123 30.72 11.89 63.45
CA SER A 123 29.39 12.51 63.45
C SER A 123 28.99 12.78 64.90
N ARG A 124 29.11 14.04 65.32
CA ARG A 124 28.65 14.51 66.63
C ARG A 124 27.15 14.81 66.53
N ILE A 125 26.31 13.79 66.74
CA ILE A 125 24.91 13.99 67.10
C ILE A 125 24.88 14.24 68.61
N THR A 126 24.48 15.44 69.02
CA THR A 126 24.32 15.78 70.44
C THR A 126 23.06 15.10 71.01
N PRO A 127 23.11 14.51 72.20
CA PRO A 127 21.92 13.96 72.84
C PRO A 127 21.07 15.09 73.40
N VAL A 128 19.75 15.00 73.22
CA VAL A 128 18.79 15.75 74.03
C VAL A 128 18.69 15.01 75.36
N ASP A 129 19.27 15.62 76.39
CA ASP A 129 19.11 15.19 77.78
C ASP A 129 17.98 16.01 78.43
N CYS A 130 17.04 15.31 79.05
CA CYS A 130 16.07 15.86 79.97
C CYS A 130 15.99 14.87 81.15
N SER A 131 16.95 15.00 82.05
CA SER A 131 16.92 14.49 83.42
C SER A 131 16.15 15.48 84.33
N PRO A 132 15.72 15.10 85.54
CA PRO A 132 15.47 13.76 86.09
C PRO A 132 13.98 13.41 86.18
#